data_AF-A0A8K0D5I9-F1
#
_entry.id   AF-A0A8K0D5I9-F1
#
_cell.length_a   1.000
_cell.length_b   1.000
_cell.length_c   1.000
_cell.angle_alpha   90.00
_cell.angle_beta   90.00
_cell.angle_gamma   90.00
#
_symmetry.space_group_name_H-M   'P 1'
#
loop_
_entity.id
_entity.type
_entity.pdbx_description
1 polymer ?
#
loop_
_entity_poly.entity_id
_entity_poly.type
_entity_poly.pdbx_seq_one_letter_code
_entity_poly.pdbx_strand_id
1 'polypeptide(L)'
;MVLDSKSRKIINSILQFMKREADAGAPMIPLSKVQQRVSAATGISLRTVNRIAKEGREIEKGEKPSFSTPNKIRKNRKSKVALDDFDKERKDLTLKQKLTVIEYAEESKANQNEVARKFGIFQAQIHVTRRDLTDPHSNE
;
A
#
# COMPACT_ATOMS: atom_id res chain seq x y z
N MET A 1 2.36 23.88 -28.15
CA MET A 1 1.65 23.02 -27.17
C MET A 1 0.77 22.04 -27.94
N VAL A 2 0.91 20.74 -27.73
CA VAL A 2 0.06 19.72 -28.38
C VAL A 2 -1.03 19.29 -27.37
N LEU A 3 -2.29 19.36 -27.78
CA LEU A 3 -3.43 18.96 -26.93
C LEU A 3 -3.74 17.47 -27.10
N ASP A 4 -4.18 16.81 -26.02
CA ASP A 4 -4.72 15.45 -26.11
C ASP A 4 -6.07 15.46 -26.86
N SER A 5 -6.38 14.32 -27.49
CA SER A 5 -7.67 14.02 -28.13
C SER A 5 -8.88 14.35 -27.24
N LYS A 6 -8.83 14.03 -25.94
CA LYS A 6 -9.91 14.32 -24.99
C LYS A 6 -10.11 15.82 -24.82
N SER A 7 -9.02 16.58 -24.67
CA SER A 7 -9.05 18.03 -24.57
C SER A 7 -9.62 18.66 -25.85
N ARG A 8 -9.20 18.19 -27.04
CA ARG A 8 -9.76 18.65 -28.33
C ARG A 8 -11.27 18.40 -28.43
N LYS A 9 -11.74 17.24 -27.97
CA LYS A 9 -13.18 16.92 -27.93
C LYS A 9 -13.97 17.90 -27.06
N ILE A 10 -13.48 18.18 -25.85
CA ILE A 10 -14.11 19.15 -24.93
C ILE A 10 -14.16 20.54 -25.57
N ILE A 11 -13.05 20.99 -26.17
CA ILE A 11 -12.98 22.30 -26.85
C ILE A 11 -13.99 22.37 -28.00
N ASN A 12 -14.09 21.32 -28.82
CA ASN A 12 -15.08 21.27 -29.89
C ASN A 12 -16.52 21.34 -29.35
N SER A 13 -16.84 20.64 -28.26
CA SER A 13 -18.16 20.71 -27.62
C SER A 13 -18.49 22.13 -27.14
N ILE A 14 -17.53 22.84 -26.54
CA ILE A 14 -17.69 24.23 -26.12
C ILE A 14 -17.93 25.13 -27.34
N LEU A 15 -17.15 24.99 -28.41
CA LEU A 15 -17.34 25.77 -29.65
C LEU A 15 -18.74 25.57 -30.23
N GLN A 16 -19.23 24.33 -30.29
CA GLN A 16 -20.57 24.03 -30.78
C GLN A 16 -21.67 24.59 -29.88
N PHE A 17 -21.45 24.64 -28.56
CA PHE A 17 -22.37 25.27 -27.62
C PHE A 17 -22.43 26.79 -27.85
N MET A 18 -21.27 27.45 -27.96
CA MET A 18 -21.20 28.90 -28.16
C MET A 18 -21.74 29.33 -29.53
N LYS A 19 -21.51 28.54 -30.59
CA LYS A 19 -22.12 28.78 -31.91
C LYS A 19 -23.65 28.75 -31.83
N ARG A 20 -24.22 27.74 -31.16
CA ARG A 20 -25.67 27.66 -30.95
C ARG A 20 -26.23 28.86 -30.18
N GLU A 21 -25.53 29.34 -29.15
CA GLU A 21 -25.94 30.56 -28.44
C GLU A 21 -25.84 31.81 -29.33
N ALA A 22 -24.81 31.89 -30.19
CA ALA A 22 -24.66 32.98 -31.14
C ALA A 22 -25.77 32.98 -32.20
N ASP A 23 -26.08 31.81 -32.77
CA ASP A 23 -27.14 31.63 -33.76
C ASP A 23 -28.53 31.96 -33.17
N ALA A 24 -28.74 31.65 -31.88
CA ALA A 24 -29.95 32.01 -31.15
C ALA A 24 -30.02 33.50 -30.76
N GLY A 25 -28.91 34.24 -30.84
CA GLY A 25 -28.81 35.65 -30.43
C GLY A 25 -28.98 35.91 -28.93
N ALA A 26 -29.08 34.86 -28.12
CA ALA A 26 -29.31 34.93 -26.68
C ALA A 26 -28.71 33.72 -25.95
N PRO A 27 -28.28 33.89 -24.70
CA PRO A 27 -27.76 32.77 -23.91
C PRO A 27 -28.89 31.79 -23.59
N MET A 28 -28.74 30.52 -24.00
CA MET A 28 -29.73 29.47 -23.72
C MET A 28 -29.88 29.20 -22.22
N ILE A 29 -28.79 29.40 -21.47
CA ILE A 29 -28.75 29.28 -20.02
C ILE A 29 -28.32 30.65 -19.46
N PRO A 30 -29.01 31.19 -18.43
CA PRO A 30 -28.68 32.51 -17.88
C PRO A 30 -27.21 32.67 -17.50
N LEU A 31 -26.64 33.85 -17.78
CA LEU A 31 -25.23 34.16 -17.52
C LEU A 31 -24.84 33.98 -16.05
N SER A 32 -25.78 34.20 -15.12
CA SER A 32 -25.60 34.01 -13.68
C SER A 32 -25.34 32.54 -13.30
N LYS A 33 -25.83 31.58 -14.09
CA LYS A 33 -25.72 30.15 -13.80
C LYS A 33 -24.46 29.54 -14.42
N VAL A 34 -23.30 30.11 -14.10
CA VAL A 34 -21.99 29.78 -14.69
C VAL A 34 -21.70 28.26 -14.71
N GLN A 35 -21.89 27.57 -13.58
CA GLN A 35 -21.60 26.14 -13.48
C GLN A 35 -22.52 25.28 -14.36
N GLN A 36 -23.79 25.68 -14.52
CA GLN A 36 -24.73 24.99 -15.40
C GLN A 36 -24.35 25.19 -16.86
N ARG A 37 -23.88 26.40 -17.23
CA ARG A 37 -23.36 26.67 -18.58
C ARG A 37 -22.14 25.82 -18.90
N VAL A 38 -21.19 25.72 -17.98
CA VAL A 38 -20.00 24.87 -18.14
C VAL A 38 -20.40 23.40 -18.29
N SER A 39 -21.35 22.92 -17.47
CA SER A 39 -21.86 21.55 -17.57
C SER A 39 -22.48 21.27 -18.94
N ALA A 40 -23.34 22.16 -19.44
CA ALA A 40 -23.96 22.05 -20.76
C ALA A 40 -22.94 22.14 -21.92
N ALA A 41 -21.97 23.04 -21.83
CA ALA A 41 -20.96 23.24 -22.87
C ALA A 41 -19.96 22.08 -22.96
N THR A 42 -19.59 21.49 -21.83
CA THR A 42 -18.57 20.43 -21.75
C THR A 42 -19.16 19.01 -21.76
N GLY A 43 -20.46 18.87 -21.49
CA GLY A 43 -21.12 17.57 -21.29
C GLY A 43 -20.71 16.85 -20.00
N ILE A 44 -20.07 17.55 -19.06
CA ILE A 44 -19.63 17.01 -17.78
C ILE A 44 -20.73 17.24 -16.73
N SER A 45 -20.95 16.27 -15.83
CA SER A 45 -21.96 16.40 -14.77
C SER A 45 -21.73 17.64 -13.90
N LEU A 46 -22.82 18.29 -13.48
CA LEU A 46 -22.77 19.47 -12.61
C LEU A 46 -22.01 19.19 -11.30
N ARG A 47 -22.15 17.99 -10.74
CA ARG A 47 -21.41 17.55 -9.56
C ARG A 47 -19.90 17.60 -9.78
N THR A 48 -19.42 17.10 -10.92
CA THR A 48 -18.00 17.12 -11.27
C THR A 48 -17.52 18.55 -11.49
N VAL A 49 -18.29 19.39 -12.20
CA VAL A 49 -17.97 20.81 -12.40
C VAL A 49 -17.83 21.54 -11.06
N ASN A 50 -18.78 21.33 -10.13
CA ASN A 50 -18.74 21.93 -8.80
C ASN A 50 -17.53 21.47 -7.99
N ARG A 51 -17.15 20.19 -8.11
CA ARG A 51 -15.95 19.66 -7.47
C ARG A 51 -14.67 20.30 -8.02
N ILE A 52 -14.57 20.45 -9.34
CA ILE A 52 -13.46 21.14 -10.00
C ILE A 52 -13.40 22.61 -9.58
N ALA A 53 -14.54 23.31 -9.55
CA ALA A 53 -14.62 24.70 -9.12
C ALA A 53 -14.24 24.89 -7.64
N LYS A 54 -14.58 23.92 -6.77
CA LYS A 54 -14.09 23.92 -5.38
C LYS A 54 -12.57 23.77 -5.34
N GLU A 55 -12.04 22.80 -6.07
CA GLU A 55 -10.61 22.53 -6.10
C GLU A 55 -9.81 23.71 -6.68
N GLY A 56 -10.31 24.39 -7.72
CA GLY A 56 -9.70 25.60 -8.26
C GLY A 56 -9.57 26.70 -7.18
N ARG A 57 -10.62 26.92 -6.39
CA ARG A 57 -10.59 27.89 -5.27
C ARG A 57 -9.59 27.50 -4.18
N GLU A 58 -9.46 26.22 -3.87
CA GLU A 58 -8.47 25.73 -2.89
C GLU A 58 -7.05 25.94 -3.41
N ILE A 59 -6.82 25.79 -4.72
CA ILE A 59 -5.52 26.05 -5.36
C ILE A 59 -5.20 27.54 -5.36
N GLU A 60 -6.16 28.39 -5.72
CA GLU A 60 -6.01 29.86 -5.72
C GLU A 60 -5.67 30.40 -4.32
N LYS A 61 -6.23 29.79 -3.27
CA LYS A 61 -5.91 30.11 -1.87
C LYS A 61 -4.56 29.56 -1.38
N GLY A 62 -3.89 28.73 -2.17
CA GLY A 62 -2.65 28.05 -1.78
C GLY A 62 -2.84 26.84 -0.84
N GLU A 63 -4.08 26.39 -0.60
CA GLU A 63 -4.37 25.20 0.21
C GLU A 63 -3.97 23.91 -0.52
N LYS A 64 -3.93 23.95 -1.87
CA LYS A 64 -3.53 22.84 -2.73
C LYS A 64 -2.54 23.27 -3.81
N PRO A 65 -1.55 22.44 -4.14
CA PRO A 65 -0.57 22.78 -5.18
C PRO A 65 -1.07 22.55 -6.62
N SER A 66 -2.03 21.64 -6.82
CA SER A 66 -2.52 21.27 -8.17
C SER A 66 -3.85 20.53 -8.10
N PHE A 67 -4.53 20.39 -9.24
CA PHE A 67 -5.75 19.61 -9.38
C PHE A 67 -5.49 18.11 -9.14
N SER A 68 -6.40 17.46 -8.41
CA SER A 68 -6.34 16.04 -8.14
C SER A 68 -6.58 15.22 -9.40
N THR A 69 -5.70 14.26 -9.66
CA THR A 69 -5.89 13.28 -10.73
C THR A 69 -6.82 12.17 -10.24
N PRO A 70 -7.99 11.95 -10.87
CA PRO A 70 -8.86 10.83 -10.54
C PRO A 70 -8.12 9.50 -10.67
N ASN A 71 -8.43 8.53 -9.82
CA ASN A 71 -7.88 7.16 -9.83
C ASN A 71 -6.37 7.04 -9.61
N LYS A 72 -5.68 8.09 -9.14
CA LYS A 72 -4.28 7.98 -8.74
C LYS A 72 -4.17 7.13 -7.47
N ILE A 73 -3.81 5.86 -7.62
CA ILE A 73 -3.52 4.95 -6.50
C ILE A 73 -2.23 5.44 -5.83
N ARG A 74 -2.32 5.83 -4.56
CA ARG A 74 -1.16 6.19 -3.76
C ARG A 74 -0.52 4.90 -3.24
N LYS A 75 0.75 4.66 -3.54
CA LYS A 75 1.52 3.60 -2.89
C LYS A 75 1.63 3.97 -1.40
N ASN A 76 1.02 3.18 -0.52
CA ASN A 76 1.22 3.35 0.91
C ASN A 76 2.72 3.19 1.19
N ARG A 77 3.32 4.16 1.89
CA ARG A 77 4.68 3.99 2.41
C ARG A 77 4.62 2.89 3.46
N LYS A 78 5.55 1.93 3.41
CA LYS A 78 5.70 0.95 4.50
C LYS A 78 5.89 1.72 5.81
N SER A 79 5.21 1.29 6.88
CA SER A 79 5.44 1.86 8.20
C SER A 79 6.92 1.70 8.54
N LYS A 80 7.50 2.65 9.28
CA LYS A 80 8.90 2.59 9.74
C LYS A 80 9.17 1.41 10.70
N VAL A 81 8.14 0.65 11.05
CA VAL A 81 8.19 -0.55 11.88
C VAL A 81 8.13 -1.79 10.98
N ALA A 82 8.96 -1.84 9.94
CA ALA A 82 9.38 -3.12 9.41
C ALA A 82 10.51 -3.55 10.34
N LEU A 83 10.17 -4.35 11.36
CA LEU A 83 11.18 -5.02 12.18
C LEU A 83 12.06 -5.82 11.23
N ASP A 84 13.33 -5.44 11.19
CA ASP A 84 14.37 -6.09 10.40
C ASP A 84 14.50 -7.54 10.88
N ASP A 85 14.90 -8.45 10.00
CA ASP A 85 14.92 -9.91 10.17
C ASP A 85 15.81 -10.41 11.33
N PHE A 86 15.50 -10.06 12.58
CA PHE A 86 16.24 -10.48 13.77
C PHE A 86 16.12 -11.98 14.07
N ASP A 87 15.20 -12.68 13.41
CA ASP A 87 14.94 -14.11 13.62
C ASP A 87 15.74 -15.04 12.67
N LYS A 88 16.57 -14.51 11.76
CA LYS A 88 17.30 -15.33 10.77
C LYS A 88 18.49 -16.12 11.31
N GLU A 89 18.79 -16.06 12.61
CA GLU A 89 19.90 -16.82 13.21
C GLU A 89 19.48 -17.91 14.22
N ARG A 90 18.19 -18.28 14.30
CA ARG A 90 17.84 -19.54 14.98
C ARG A 90 18.05 -20.73 14.05
N LYS A 91 19.30 -21.19 13.95
CA LYS A 91 19.60 -22.51 13.40
C LYS A 91 19.27 -23.55 14.46
N ASP A 92 18.03 -24.02 14.48
CA ASP A 92 17.67 -25.18 15.28
C ASP A 92 18.57 -26.37 14.87
N LEU A 93 19.18 -27.03 15.86
CA LEU A 93 20.02 -28.20 15.58
C LEU A 93 19.20 -29.26 14.86
N THR A 94 19.78 -29.86 13.83
CA THR A 94 19.15 -31.00 13.12
C THR A 94 18.98 -32.19 14.08
N LEU A 95 17.98 -33.05 13.83
CA LEU A 95 17.67 -34.20 14.69
C LEU A 95 18.90 -35.10 14.95
N LYS A 96 19.75 -35.28 13.94
CA LYS A 96 21.01 -36.04 14.08
C LYS A 96 21.96 -35.40 15.08
N GLN A 97 22.09 -34.08 15.06
CA GLN A 97 22.96 -33.36 16.01
C GLN A 97 22.37 -33.39 17.42
N LYS A 98 21.04 -33.28 17.57
CA LYS A 98 20.36 -33.42 18.87
C LYS A 98 20.61 -34.80 19.49
N LEU A 99 20.54 -35.88 18.70
CA LEU A 99 20.85 -37.24 19.16
C LEU A 99 22.29 -37.39 19.64
N THR A 100 23.26 -36.88 18.89
CA THR A 100 24.68 -36.95 19.29
C THR A 100 24.99 -36.19 20.59
N VAL A 101 24.28 -35.09 20.85
CA VAL A 101 24.41 -34.30 22.08
C VAL A 101 23.86 -35.08 23.28
N ILE A 102 22.75 -35.81 23.10
CA ILE A 102 22.14 -36.64 24.13
C ILE A 102 23.01 -37.86 24.44
N GLU A 103 23.47 -38.59 23.43
CA GLU A 103 24.36 -39.76 23.59
C GLU A 103 25.63 -39.37 24.36
N TYR A 104 26.26 -38.26 23.98
CA TYR A 104 27.44 -37.77 24.69
C TYR A 104 27.15 -37.42 26.15
N ALA A 105 26.00 -36.77 26.44
CA ALA A 105 25.62 -36.40 27.80
C ALA A 105 25.34 -37.64 28.69
N GLU A 106 24.72 -38.68 28.13
CA GLU A 106 24.43 -39.94 28.83
C GLU A 106 25.70 -40.76 29.12
N GLU A 107 26.60 -40.89 28.15
CA GLU A 107 27.84 -41.68 28.29
C GLU A 107 28.84 -41.05 29.27
N SER A 108 28.98 -39.72 29.23
CA SER A 108 29.98 -39.01 30.03
C SER A 108 29.48 -38.57 31.41
N LYS A 109 28.18 -38.70 31.70
CA LYS A 109 27.51 -38.06 32.86
C LYS A 109 27.88 -36.58 33.00
N ALA A 110 28.18 -35.90 31.88
CA ALA A 110 28.67 -34.54 31.88
C ALA A 110 27.60 -33.55 32.30
N ASN A 111 28.02 -32.49 32.98
CA ASN A 111 27.11 -31.40 33.35
C ASN A 111 26.67 -30.63 32.08
N GLN A 112 25.44 -30.11 32.08
CA GLN A 112 24.85 -29.32 30.98
C GLN A 112 25.79 -28.19 30.49
N ASN A 113 26.59 -27.61 31.40
CA ASN A 113 27.58 -26.58 31.08
C ASN A 113 28.76 -27.06 30.23
N GLU A 114 29.15 -28.33 30.33
CA GLU A 114 30.23 -28.92 29.54
C GLU A 114 29.73 -29.34 28.16
N VAL A 115 28.51 -29.88 28.11
CA VAL A 115 27.83 -30.23 26.85
C VAL A 115 27.58 -28.98 26.00
N ALA A 116 27.07 -27.90 26.61
CA ALA A 116 26.86 -26.61 25.93
C ALA A 116 28.16 -26.03 25.35
N ARG A 117 29.27 -26.10 26.11
CA ARG A 117 30.58 -25.62 25.65
C ARG A 117 31.14 -26.44 24.50
N LYS A 118 31.01 -27.76 24.56
CA LYS A 118 31.57 -28.67 23.54
C LYS A 118 30.86 -28.52 22.18
N PHE A 119 29.54 -28.35 22.19
CA PHE A 119 28.74 -28.29 20.98
C PHE A 119 28.37 -26.86 20.55
N GLY A 120 28.76 -25.84 21.31
CA GLY A 120 28.47 -24.44 20.99
C GLY A 120 26.98 -24.09 21.02
N ILE A 121 26.24 -24.70 21.95
CA ILE A 121 24.78 -24.60 22.07
C ILE A 121 24.43 -23.81 23.34
N PHE A 122 23.32 -23.06 23.32
CA PHE A 122 22.84 -22.34 24.50
C PHE A 122 22.23 -23.32 25.53
N GLN A 123 22.57 -23.16 26.82
CA GLN A 123 22.20 -24.11 27.89
C GLN A 123 20.68 -24.37 27.98
N ALA A 124 19.86 -23.34 27.74
CA ALA A 124 18.40 -23.46 27.79
C ALA A 124 17.80 -24.34 26.67
N GLN A 125 18.58 -24.70 25.64
CA GLN A 125 18.18 -25.62 24.57
C GLN A 125 18.41 -27.09 24.94
N ILE A 126 19.07 -27.37 26.07
CA ILE A 126 19.33 -28.72 26.60
C ILE A 126 18.17 -29.13 27.54
N HIS A 127 16.94 -28.93 27.09
CA HIS A 127 15.75 -29.53 27.68
C HIS A 127 15.14 -30.45 26.64
N VAL A 128 15.66 -31.68 26.59
CA VAL A 128 15.02 -32.78 25.87
C VAL A 128 14.75 -33.86 26.90
N THR A 129 13.48 -34.13 27.16
CA THR A 129 13.09 -35.34 27.88
C THR A 129 12.58 -36.35 26.86
N ARG A 130 12.77 -37.66 27.09
CA ARG A 130 12.33 -38.72 26.16
C ARG A 130 10.86 -38.63 25.72
N ARG A 131 10.02 -37.86 26.43
CA ARG A 131 8.61 -37.64 26.07
C ARG A 131 8.43 -36.83 24.78
N ASP A 132 9.39 -35.97 24.44
CA ASP A 132 9.28 -35.05 23.30
C ASP A 132 9.48 -35.75 21.93
N LEU A 133 9.81 -37.04 21.92
CA LEU A 133 10.08 -37.85 20.73
C LEU A 133 8.95 -38.83 20.36
N THR A 134 7.87 -38.90 21.15
CA THR A 134 6.78 -39.88 20.94
C THR A 134 5.40 -39.28 20.64
N ASP A 135 5.28 -37.96 20.45
CA ASP A 135 4.00 -37.33 20.09
C ASP A 135 3.90 -37.13 18.56
N PRO A 136 3.05 -37.91 17.85
CA PRO A 136 2.89 -37.81 16.40
C PRO A 136 2.03 -36.63 15.94
N HIS A 137 1.52 -35.78 16.84
CA HIS A 137 0.56 -34.70 16.51
C HIS A 137 1.06 -33.27 16.81
N SER A 138 2.37 -33.06 16.95
CA SER A 138 2.92 -31.72 17.22
C SER A 138 3.19 -30.86 15.97
N ASN A 139 2.81 -31.31 14.78
CA ASN A 139 2.89 -30.51 13.55
C ASN A 139 1.68 -30.77 12.63
N GLU A 140 0.54 -30.15 12.94
CA GLU A 140 -0.39 -29.60 11.95
C GLU A 140 -0.78 -28.17 12.37
#